data_AF-A0A2V5MXN9-F1
#
_entry.id   AF-A0A2V5MXN9-F1
#
_cell.length_a   1.000
_cell.length_b   1.000
_cell.length_c   1.000
_cell.angle_alpha   90.00
_cell.angle_beta   90.00
_cell.angle_gamma   90.00
#
_symmetry.space_group_name_H-M   'P 1'
#
loop_
_entity.id
_entity.type
_entity.pdbx_description
1 polymer ?
#
loop_
_entity_poly.entity_id
_entity_poly.type
_entity_poly.pdbx_seq_one_letter_code
_entity_poly.pdbx_strand_id
1 'polypeptide(L)'
;MLATLLALLGLAAGIVIGRQPLRHAAVSHAAPQATAPKSNATPNPKPPATKEPAPKPTEWAPSTTVDPLKILSLEEASAGIEAALAENNQPARYEALQKIASAVVMGDIPKALALADAITYRDLRTNFVSILISRWAESDPVAAITYAQRLTKGQEREQAIVSTLNVWAKHDTAAAIAWSQQLSPGELRNQAT
;
A
#
# COMPACT_ATOMS: atom_id res chain seq x y z
N MET A 1 21.28 -36.05 -29.10
CA MET A 1 22.65 -35.58 -29.40
C MET A 1 22.56 -34.06 -29.48
N LEU A 2 23.23 -33.16 -28.76
CA LEU A 2 24.36 -33.08 -27.80
C LEU A 2 24.07 -31.74 -27.04
N ALA A 3 23.94 -31.63 -25.72
CA ALA A 3 24.98 -31.49 -24.67
C ALA A 3 26.08 -30.42 -24.93
N THR A 4 26.07 -29.34 -24.11
CA THR A 4 27.20 -28.57 -23.49
C THR A 4 26.58 -27.30 -22.86
N LEU A 5 26.46 -27.03 -21.56
CA LEU A 5 27.36 -27.02 -20.39
C LEU A 5 28.64 -26.19 -20.57
N LEU A 6 28.74 -25.05 -19.88
CA LEU A 6 30.00 -24.51 -19.36
C LEU A 6 29.73 -23.57 -18.18
N ALA A 7 30.48 -23.82 -17.12
CA ALA A 7 30.40 -23.25 -15.78
C ALA A 7 31.57 -22.28 -15.52
N LEU A 8 31.58 -21.72 -14.30
CA LEU A 8 32.71 -21.13 -13.54
C LEU A 8 32.94 -19.62 -13.73
N LEU A 9 33.48 -18.85 -12.78
CA LEU A 9 33.62 -18.82 -11.30
C LEU A 9 34.43 -17.52 -11.03
N GLY A 10 34.21 -16.84 -9.91
CA GLY A 10 35.17 -15.89 -9.31
C GLY A 10 34.67 -14.43 -9.22
N LEU A 11 35.01 -13.64 -8.20
CA LEU A 11 35.79 -13.86 -6.99
C LEU A 11 35.52 -12.66 -6.06
N ALA A 12 35.42 -12.90 -4.76
CA ALA A 12 35.23 -11.88 -3.73
C ALA A 12 36.50 -11.03 -3.51
N ALA A 13 36.33 -9.76 -3.18
CA ALA A 13 37.32 -8.97 -2.45
C ALA A 13 36.60 -7.98 -1.52
N GLY A 14 36.77 -8.17 -0.22
CA GLY A 14 36.23 -7.30 0.81
C GLY A 14 37.16 -6.13 1.13
N ILE A 15 36.60 -5.10 1.78
CA ILE A 15 37.37 -4.20 2.62
C ILE A 15 36.64 -4.07 3.96
N VAL A 16 37.33 -4.58 4.99
CA VAL A 16 37.11 -4.41 6.42
C VAL A 16 37.73 -3.08 6.86
N ILE A 17 37.12 -2.37 7.81
CA ILE A 17 37.68 -1.50 8.89
C ILE A 17 36.50 -0.62 9.37
N GLY A 18 36.17 -0.44 10.65
CA GLY A 18 36.92 -0.68 11.87
C GLY A 18 35.99 -0.67 13.10
N ARG A 19 36.53 -1.26 14.16
CA ARG A 19 35.92 -1.52 15.46
C ARG A 19 36.08 -0.28 16.36
N GLN A 20 35.14 -0.04 17.27
CA GLN A 20 35.46 0.02 18.71
C GLN A 20 34.24 -0.35 19.57
N PRO A 21 34.45 -1.15 20.64
CA PRO A 21 33.43 -1.46 21.63
C PRO A 21 33.53 -0.47 22.80
N LEU A 22 32.48 -0.38 23.62
CA LEU A 22 32.58 -0.46 25.09
C LEU A 22 31.16 -0.67 25.64
N ARG A 23 30.96 -1.84 26.25
CA ARG A 23 29.84 -2.17 27.14
C ARG A 23 30.27 -1.81 28.56
N HIS A 24 29.40 -1.17 29.33
CA HIS A 24 29.16 -1.43 30.76
C HIS A 24 27.74 -0.90 31.02
N ALA A 25 26.73 -1.72 31.29
CA ALA A 25 26.48 -2.59 32.45
C ALA A 25 25.23 -2.05 33.15
N ALA A 26 24.30 -2.96 33.42
CA ALA A 26 22.99 -2.73 34.02
C ALA A 26 23.09 -2.28 35.49
N VAL A 27 22.00 -1.74 36.05
CA VAL A 27 21.07 -2.47 36.95
C VAL A 27 20.01 -1.50 37.52
N SER A 28 18.80 -2.07 37.62
CA SER A 28 17.52 -1.62 38.19
C SER A 28 17.55 -1.06 39.63
N HIS A 29 16.58 -0.18 40.00
CA HIS A 29 15.60 -0.33 41.11
C HIS A 29 14.95 1.01 41.59
N ALA A 30 13.61 0.98 41.66
CA ALA A 30 12.69 1.57 42.67
C ALA A 30 12.68 3.08 43.05
N ALA A 31 11.45 3.64 43.11
CA ALA A 31 11.01 4.91 43.73
C ALA A 31 10.93 4.82 45.28
N PRO A 32 10.47 5.82 46.09
CA PRO A 32 9.93 7.17 45.81
C PRO A 32 10.45 8.30 46.75
N GLN A 33 10.30 9.58 46.38
CA GLN A 33 10.09 10.66 47.36
C GLN A 33 9.15 11.75 46.81
N ALA A 34 8.11 12.04 47.59
CA ALA A 34 7.13 13.07 47.37
C ALA A 34 7.64 14.44 47.87
N THR A 35 7.28 15.51 47.16
CA THR A 35 6.86 16.82 47.72
C THR A 35 6.36 17.70 46.57
N ALA A 36 5.06 17.99 46.57
CA ALA A 36 4.50 19.18 45.91
C ALA A 36 4.72 20.42 46.84
N PRO A 37 4.34 21.67 46.50
CA PRO A 37 3.72 22.20 45.28
C PRO A 37 4.36 23.52 44.78
N LYS A 38 3.96 24.02 43.59
CA LYS A 38 3.57 25.42 43.36
C LYS A 38 3.07 25.66 41.93
N SER A 39 1.86 26.21 41.89
CA SER A 39 1.16 26.77 40.73
C SER A 39 1.92 27.96 40.16
N ASN A 40 1.99 28.08 38.83
CA ASN A 40 1.95 29.38 38.16
C ASN A 40 1.56 29.21 36.68
N ALA A 41 0.56 29.98 36.29
CA ALA A 41 -0.06 30.00 34.98
C ALA A 41 0.64 30.99 34.03
N THR A 42 0.69 30.60 32.74
CA THR A 42 0.82 31.42 31.50
C THR A 42 2.15 32.18 31.24
N PRO A 43 2.50 32.57 29.99
CA PRO A 43 1.84 32.31 28.69
C PRO A 43 2.77 31.72 27.61
N ASN A 44 2.14 31.09 26.61
CA ASN A 44 2.77 30.53 25.42
C ASN A 44 3.33 31.66 24.52
N PRO A 45 4.63 31.70 24.15
CA PRO A 45 5.13 32.63 23.16
C PRO A 45 4.94 32.07 21.74
N LYS A 46 4.16 32.81 20.94
CA LYS A 46 4.02 32.66 19.49
C LYS A 46 5.41 32.82 18.81
N PRO A 47 5.84 31.92 17.91
CA PRO A 47 7.08 32.11 17.16
C PRO A 47 6.99 33.32 16.20
N PRO A 48 8.10 34.08 16.03
CA PRO A 48 8.12 35.27 15.19
C PRO A 48 8.09 34.91 13.69
N ALA A 49 7.40 35.75 12.93
CA ALA A 49 7.36 35.71 11.47
C ALA A 49 8.73 36.11 10.90
N THR A 50 9.47 35.14 10.36
CA THR A 50 10.66 35.40 9.54
C THR A 50 10.21 35.65 8.10
N LYS A 51 10.47 36.85 7.60
CA LYS A 51 10.37 37.20 6.18
C LYS A 51 11.51 36.50 5.44
N GLU A 52 11.20 35.38 4.78
CA GLU A 52 12.10 34.75 3.82
C GLU A 52 11.79 35.27 2.41
N PRO A 53 12.80 35.69 1.60
CA PRO A 53 12.59 36.11 0.23
C PRO A 53 12.20 34.90 -0.63
N ALA A 54 11.07 35.01 -1.33
CA ALA A 54 10.54 33.97 -2.22
C ALA A 54 11.56 33.55 -3.29
N PRO A 55 11.79 32.24 -3.52
CA PRO A 55 12.35 31.80 -4.79
C PRO A 55 11.32 32.05 -5.90
N LYS A 56 11.80 32.60 -7.02
CA LYS A 56 11.02 32.84 -8.24
C LYS A 56 10.34 31.54 -8.71
N PRO A 57 9.15 31.60 -9.33
CA PRO A 57 8.54 30.42 -9.95
C PRO A 57 9.44 29.98 -11.11
N THR A 58 10.25 28.94 -10.88
CA THR A 58 10.80 28.17 -11.99
C THR A 58 9.61 27.47 -12.62
N GLU A 59 9.22 28.02 -13.77
CA GLU A 59 8.29 27.52 -14.76
C GLU A 59 8.40 26.00 -14.91
N TRP A 60 7.52 25.28 -14.20
CA TRP A 60 7.29 23.86 -14.43
C TRP A 60 6.02 23.74 -15.26
N ALA A 61 6.19 23.72 -16.57
CA ALA A 61 5.24 23.16 -17.51
C ALA A 61 6.05 22.28 -18.48
N PRO A 62 5.53 21.13 -18.94
CA PRO A 62 4.13 20.91 -19.22
C PRO A 62 3.41 20.20 -18.08
N SER A 63 2.36 20.86 -17.58
CA SER A 63 1.22 20.13 -17.05
C SER A 63 0.70 19.26 -18.18
N THR A 64 0.96 17.95 -18.14
CA THR A 64 -0.01 17.03 -18.72
C THR A 64 -1.24 17.18 -17.84
N THR A 65 -2.18 18.01 -18.29
CA THR A 65 -3.54 18.07 -17.78
C THR A 65 -4.13 16.68 -18.00
N VAL A 66 -3.88 15.77 -17.05
CA VAL A 66 -4.72 14.59 -16.91
C VAL A 66 -6.02 15.12 -16.37
N ASP A 67 -7.01 15.20 -17.26
CA ASP A 67 -8.40 15.52 -16.92
C ASP A 67 -8.78 14.77 -15.65
N PRO A 68 -9.16 15.46 -14.56
CA PRO A 68 -9.51 14.83 -13.27
C PRO A 68 -10.71 13.87 -13.34
N LEU A 69 -11.36 13.76 -14.49
CA LEU A 69 -12.53 12.93 -14.76
C LEU A 69 -12.28 11.80 -15.77
N LYS A 70 -11.03 11.58 -16.21
CA LYS A 70 -10.75 10.52 -17.20
C LYS A 70 -10.87 9.14 -16.55
N ILE A 71 -12.01 8.51 -16.75
CA ILE A 71 -12.16 7.08 -16.52
C ILE A 71 -11.31 6.36 -17.57
N LEU A 72 -10.36 5.52 -17.13
CA LEU A 72 -9.42 4.82 -18.00
C LEU A 72 -10.06 3.56 -18.57
N SER A 73 -9.97 3.40 -19.89
CA SER A 73 -10.22 2.13 -20.56
C SER A 73 -9.20 1.07 -20.15
N LEU A 74 -9.50 -0.22 -20.41
CA LEU A 74 -8.56 -1.31 -20.11
C LEU A 74 -7.19 -1.15 -20.80
N GLU A 75 -7.17 -0.68 -22.05
CA GLU A 75 -5.94 -0.50 -22.83
C GLU A 75 -5.07 0.63 -22.26
N GLU A 76 -5.70 1.73 -21.85
CA GLU A 76 -5.01 2.83 -21.17
C GLU A 76 -4.51 2.40 -19.80
N ALA A 77 -5.27 1.58 -19.08
CA ALA A 77 -4.85 1.02 -17.80
C ALA A 77 -3.63 0.09 -17.97
N SER A 78 -3.61 -0.79 -18.97
CA SER A 78 -2.44 -1.65 -19.23
C SER A 78 -1.21 -0.85 -19.60
N ALA A 79 -1.33 0.10 -20.54
CA ALA A 79 -0.21 0.95 -20.93
C ALA A 79 0.29 1.82 -19.75
N GLY A 80 -0.63 2.32 -18.93
CA GLY A 80 -0.32 3.08 -17.72
C GLY A 80 0.43 2.24 -16.67
N ILE A 81 0.04 0.97 -16.47
CA ILE A 81 0.72 0.06 -15.55
C ILE A 81 2.16 -0.17 -16.02
N GLU A 82 2.37 -0.44 -17.30
CA GLU A 82 3.72 -0.63 -17.86
C GLU A 82 4.59 0.62 -17.67
N ALA A 83 4.04 1.80 -17.97
CA ALA A 83 4.74 3.07 -17.75
C ALA A 83 5.07 3.31 -16.27
N ALA A 84 4.13 3.02 -15.37
CA ALA A 84 4.36 3.12 -13.92
C ALA A 84 5.46 2.16 -13.45
N LEU A 85 5.51 0.94 -13.97
CA LEU A 85 6.54 -0.05 -13.61
C LEU A 85 7.93 0.33 -14.12
N ALA A 86 8.02 1.10 -15.21
CA ALA A 86 9.27 1.64 -15.73
C ALA A 86 9.79 2.86 -14.94
N GLU A 87 8.96 3.48 -14.10
CA GLU A 87 9.33 4.64 -13.29
C GLU A 87 10.37 4.26 -12.21
N ASN A 88 11.47 5.00 -12.18
CA ASN A 88 12.56 4.78 -11.23
C ASN A 88 12.24 5.36 -9.84
N ASN A 89 11.47 6.45 -9.81
CA ASN A 89 11.00 7.07 -8.58
C ASN A 89 9.91 6.21 -7.91
N GLN A 90 10.24 5.59 -6.76
CA GLN A 90 9.30 4.66 -6.09
C GLN A 90 7.98 5.33 -5.64
N PRO A 91 8.00 6.53 -5.02
CA PRO A 91 6.77 7.27 -4.74
C PRO A 91 5.90 7.53 -5.98
N ALA A 92 6.51 7.98 -7.08
CA ALA A 92 5.78 8.28 -8.32
C ALA A 92 5.16 7.02 -8.93
N ARG A 93 5.87 5.88 -8.90
CA ARG A 93 5.35 4.58 -9.32
C ARG A 93 4.13 4.15 -8.51
N TYR A 94 4.21 4.27 -7.19
CA TYR A 94 3.09 3.96 -6.29
C TYR A 94 1.87 4.84 -6.61
N GLU A 95 2.09 6.15 -6.72
CA GLU A 95 1.03 7.12 -7.04
C GLU A 95 0.38 6.84 -8.39
N ALA A 96 1.18 6.52 -9.42
CA ALA A 96 0.68 6.18 -10.74
C ALA A 96 -0.22 4.94 -10.73
N LEU A 97 0.21 3.86 -10.08
CA LEU A 97 -0.61 2.64 -9.96
C LEU A 97 -1.91 2.88 -9.19
N GLN A 98 -1.85 3.69 -8.12
CA GLN A 98 -3.04 4.05 -7.36
C GLN A 98 -4.04 4.83 -8.23
N LYS A 99 -3.55 5.84 -8.99
CA LYS A 99 -4.38 6.62 -9.92
C LYS A 99 -5.03 5.75 -10.98
N ILE A 100 -4.28 4.80 -11.55
CA ILE A 100 -4.80 3.86 -12.53
C ILE A 100 -5.92 3.03 -11.91
N ALA A 101 -5.65 2.37 -10.77
CA ALA A 101 -6.64 1.53 -10.08
C ALA A 101 -7.92 2.29 -9.72
N SER A 102 -7.82 3.56 -9.32
CA SER A 102 -8.98 4.39 -9.00
C SER A 102 -9.76 4.86 -10.23
N ALA A 103 -9.13 4.91 -11.40
CA ALA A 103 -9.71 5.48 -12.62
C ALA A 103 -10.24 4.43 -13.61
N VAL A 104 -9.89 3.14 -13.50
CA VAL A 104 -10.42 2.09 -14.40
C VAL A 104 -11.96 2.12 -14.46
N VAL A 105 -12.55 1.99 -15.64
CA VAL A 105 -14.01 1.84 -15.82
C VAL A 105 -14.54 0.68 -14.98
N MET A 106 -15.65 0.87 -14.27
CA MET A 106 -16.22 -0.13 -13.35
C MET A 106 -16.46 -1.50 -14.02
N GLY A 107 -16.95 -1.51 -15.27
CA GLY A 107 -17.17 -2.74 -16.04
C GLY A 107 -15.90 -3.49 -16.45
N ASP A 108 -14.74 -2.84 -16.44
CA ASP A 108 -13.45 -3.45 -16.77
C ASP A 108 -12.62 -3.83 -15.54
N ILE A 109 -13.10 -3.56 -14.31
CA ILE A 109 -12.39 -3.92 -13.08
C ILE A 109 -11.99 -5.42 -13.04
N PRO A 110 -12.85 -6.39 -13.41
CA PRO A 110 -12.44 -7.80 -13.43
C PRO A 110 -11.26 -8.08 -14.37
N LYS A 111 -11.19 -7.40 -15.51
CA LYS A 111 -10.08 -7.51 -16.46
C LYS A 111 -8.83 -6.80 -15.95
N ALA A 112 -8.98 -5.62 -15.34
CA ALA A 112 -7.87 -4.89 -14.73
C ALA A 112 -7.26 -5.64 -13.54
N LEU A 113 -8.06 -6.39 -12.78
CA LEU A 113 -7.57 -7.27 -11.72
C LEU A 113 -6.64 -8.38 -12.26
N ALA A 114 -6.84 -8.85 -13.50
CA ALA A 114 -5.93 -9.80 -14.15
C ALA A 114 -4.60 -9.13 -14.54
N LEU A 115 -4.58 -7.83 -14.83
CA LEU A 115 -3.34 -7.08 -15.11
C LEU A 115 -2.44 -6.96 -13.88
N ALA A 116 -2.97 -7.18 -12.67
CA ALA A 116 -2.19 -7.13 -11.44
C ALA A 116 -1.04 -8.15 -11.42
N ASP A 117 -1.11 -9.22 -12.23
CA ASP A 117 -0.01 -10.19 -12.35
C ASP A 117 1.25 -9.61 -12.99
N ALA A 118 1.15 -8.52 -13.76
CA ALA A 118 2.29 -7.79 -14.28
C ALA A 118 3.03 -6.98 -13.19
N ILE A 119 2.37 -6.68 -12.07
CA ILE A 119 2.94 -5.92 -10.96
C ILE A 119 3.77 -6.88 -10.07
N THR A 120 5.06 -6.99 -10.36
CA THR A 120 5.97 -7.92 -9.66
C THR A 120 6.26 -7.50 -8.21
N TYR A 121 6.15 -6.21 -7.90
CA TYR A 121 6.28 -5.68 -6.55
C TYR A 121 5.06 -6.04 -5.71
N ARG A 122 5.24 -6.93 -4.72
CA ARG A 122 4.16 -7.49 -3.88
C ARG A 122 3.26 -6.39 -3.28
N ASP A 123 3.84 -5.35 -2.70
CA ASP A 123 3.07 -4.33 -1.99
C ASP A 123 2.25 -3.47 -2.95
N LEU A 124 2.83 -3.11 -4.10
CA LEU A 124 2.14 -2.38 -5.15
C LEU A 124 0.98 -3.20 -5.72
N ARG A 125 1.21 -4.50 -5.95
CA ARG A 125 0.17 -5.42 -6.43
C ARG A 125 -0.97 -5.54 -5.44
N THR A 126 -0.64 -5.73 -4.16
CA THR A 126 -1.64 -5.86 -3.08
C THR A 126 -2.48 -4.59 -2.96
N ASN A 127 -1.85 -3.42 -3.04
CA ASN A 127 -2.55 -2.14 -3.02
C ASN A 127 -3.46 -1.97 -4.25
N PHE A 128 -2.95 -2.26 -5.45
CA PHE A 128 -3.69 -2.18 -6.71
C PHE A 128 -4.94 -3.08 -6.69
N VAL A 129 -4.78 -4.35 -6.27
CA VAL A 129 -5.90 -5.31 -6.10
C VAL A 129 -6.89 -4.82 -5.06
N SER A 130 -6.43 -4.31 -3.91
CA SER A 130 -7.32 -3.82 -2.84
C SER A 130 -8.19 -2.64 -3.28
N ILE A 131 -7.64 -1.70 -4.06
CA ILE A 131 -8.41 -0.57 -4.60
C ILE A 131 -9.49 -1.07 -5.56
N LEU A 132 -9.10 -1.92 -6.53
CA LEU A 132 -10.03 -2.44 -7.53
C LEU A 132 -11.13 -3.30 -6.92
N ILE A 133 -10.80 -4.20 -5.99
CA ILE A 133 -11.79 -5.08 -5.37
C ILE A 133 -12.79 -4.30 -4.51
N SER A 134 -12.33 -3.24 -3.82
CA SER A 134 -13.20 -2.37 -3.03
C SER A 134 -14.19 -1.64 -3.93
N ARG A 135 -13.71 -1.08 -5.05
CA ARG A 135 -14.57 -0.41 -6.05
C ARG A 135 -15.56 -1.37 -6.70
N TRP A 136 -15.15 -2.61 -6.98
CA TRP A 136 -16.07 -3.61 -7.50
C TRP A 136 -17.16 -3.93 -6.47
N ALA A 137 -16.79 -4.08 -5.20
CA ALA A 137 -17.70 -4.40 -4.11
C ALA A 137 -18.77 -3.33 -3.84
N GLU A 138 -18.52 -2.07 -4.22
CA GLU A 138 -19.54 -0.99 -4.16
C GLU A 138 -20.74 -1.28 -5.08
N SER A 139 -20.52 -2.03 -6.17
CA SER A 139 -21.55 -2.35 -7.17
C SER A 139 -22.01 -3.81 -7.13
N ASP A 140 -21.08 -4.74 -6.88
CA ASP A 140 -21.34 -6.18 -6.85
C ASP A 140 -20.41 -6.85 -5.83
N PRO A 141 -20.77 -6.81 -4.53
CA PRO A 141 -19.96 -7.40 -3.47
C PRO A 141 -19.86 -8.93 -3.59
N VAL A 142 -20.86 -9.60 -4.18
CA VAL A 142 -20.87 -11.05 -4.35
C VAL A 142 -19.87 -11.48 -5.43
N ALA A 143 -19.81 -10.78 -6.56
CA ALA A 143 -18.81 -11.07 -7.57
C ALA A 143 -17.39 -10.71 -7.10
N ALA A 144 -17.23 -9.58 -6.41
CA ALA A 144 -15.96 -9.17 -5.82
C ALA A 144 -15.45 -10.23 -4.81
N ILE A 145 -16.29 -10.71 -3.89
CA ILE A 145 -15.85 -11.68 -2.88
C ILE A 145 -15.53 -13.05 -3.51
N THR A 146 -16.29 -13.43 -4.54
CA THR A 146 -16.03 -14.65 -5.32
C THR A 146 -14.68 -14.57 -6.04
N TYR A 147 -14.32 -13.41 -6.59
CA TYR A 147 -13.00 -13.20 -7.16
C TYR A 147 -11.91 -13.26 -6.07
N ALA A 148 -12.11 -12.56 -4.96
CA ALA A 148 -11.16 -12.52 -3.85
C ALA A 148 -10.80 -13.94 -3.38
N GLN A 149 -11.79 -14.83 -3.20
CA GLN A 149 -11.58 -16.24 -2.82
C GLN A 149 -10.70 -17.04 -3.80
N ARG A 150 -10.68 -16.68 -5.09
CA ARG A 150 -9.90 -17.38 -6.13
C ARG A 150 -8.43 -16.96 -6.15
N LEU A 151 -8.05 -15.91 -5.44
CA LEU A 151 -6.66 -15.49 -5.33
C LEU A 151 -5.83 -16.59 -4.67
N THR A 152 -4.75 -17.00 -5.35
CA THR A 152 -3.89 -18.12 -4.90
C THR A 152 -2.92 -17.70 -3.81
N LYS A 153 -2.59 -16.40 -3.73
CA LYS A 153 -1.69 -15.84 -2.71
C LYS A 153 -2.48 -15.60 -1.42
N GLY A 154 -2.22 -16.41 -0.39
CA GLY A 154 -3.01 -16.42 0.85
C GLY A 154 -3.22 -15.04 1.49
N GLN A 155 -2.14 -14.28 1.71
CA GLN A 155 -2.22 -12.93 2.31
C GLN A 155 -3.05 -11.96 1.47
N GLU A 156 -2.88 -11.99 0.14
CA GLU A 156 -3.63 -11.10 -0.75
C GLU A 156 -5.11 -11.51 -0.82
N ARG A 157 -5.40 -12.81 -0.85
CA ARG A 157 -6.76 -13.36 -0.76
C ARG A 157 -7.45 -12.87 0.50
N GLU A 158 -6.80 -13.01 1.66
CA GLU A 158 -7.34 -12.58 2.94
C GLU A 158 -7.61 -11.08 2.94
N GLN A 159 -6.65 -10.27 2.49
CA GLN A 159 -6.82 -8.82 2.39
C GLN A 159 -7.97 -8.44 1.45
N ALA A 160 -8.09 -9.08 0.28
CA ALA A 160 -9.17 -8.80 -0.67
C ALA A 160 -10.54 -9.21 -0.12
N ILE A 161 -10.62 -10.31 0.61
CA ILE A 161 -11.84 -10.76 1.30
C ILE A 161 -12.26 -9.71 2.34
N VAL A 162 -11.33 -9.29 3.20
CA VAL A 162 -11.60 -8.28 4.23
C VAL A 162 -11.99 -6.93 3.61
N SER A 163 -11.27 -6.47 2.59
CA SER A 163 -11.61 -5.22 1.88
C SER A 163 -13.02 -5.28 1.28
N THR A 164 -13.39 -6.39 0.66
CA THR A 164 -14.72 -6.59 0.08
C THR A 164 -15.80 -6.61 1.15
N LEU A 165 -15.60 -7.34 2.24
CA LEU A 165 -16.56 -7.39 3.35
C LEU A 165 -16.74 -6.05 4.04
N ASN A 166 -15.68 -5.27 4.18
CA ASN A 166 -15.77 -3.92 4.73
C ASN A 166 -16.62 -2.99 3.87
N VAL A 167 -16.57 -3.14 2.54
CA VAL A 167 -17.44 -2.38 1.63
C VAL A 167 -18.86 -2.93 1.68
N TRP A 168 -19.02 -4.26 1.60
CA TRP A 168 -20.33 -4.90 1.65
C TRP A 168 -21.09 -4.54 2.92
N ALA A 169 -20.44 -4.60 4.09
CA ALA A 169 -21.07 -4.32 5.37
C ALA A 169 -21.56 -2.87 5.52
N LYS A 170 -20.99 -1.91 4.77
CA LYS A 170 -21.47 -0.52 4.73
C LYS A 170 -22.81 -0.39 4.02
N HIS A 171 -23.11 -1.27 3.07
CA HIS A 171 -24.35 -1.25 2.27
C HIS A 171 -25.37 -2.27 2.77
N ASP A 172 -24.91 -3.45 3.20
CA ASP A 172 -25.73 -4.54 3.72
C ASP A 172 -24.93 -5.35 4.76
N THR A 173 -25.01 -4.88 6.01
CA THR A 173 -24.34 -5.53 7.15
C THR A 173 -24.85 -6.95 7.38
N ALA A 174 -26.14 -7.21 7.18
CA ALA A 174 -26.72 -8.52 7.45
C ALA A 174 -26.20 -9.57 6.46
N ALA A 175 -26.15 -9.24 5.17
CA ALA A 175 -25.60 -10.14 4.15
C ALA A 175 -24.09 -10.36 4.31
N ALA A 176 -23.33 -9.31 4.65
CA ALA A 176 -21.89 -9.46 4.93
C ALA A 176 -21.62 -10.41 6.12
N ILE A 177 -22.39 -10.29 7.21
CA ILE A 177 -22.31 -11.20 8.36
C ILE A 177 -22.72 -12.63 7.97
N ALA A 178 -23.82 -12.78 7.23
CA ALA A 178 -24.27 -14.10 6.79
C ALA A 178 -23.22 -14.80 5.92
N TRP A 179 -22.48 -14.04 5.10
CA TRP A 179 -21.36 -14.57 4.33
C TRP A 179 -20.16 -14.92 5.22
N SER A 180 -19.76 -14.03 6.16
CA SER A 180 -18.58 -14.27 7.01
C SER A 180 -18.74 -15.49 7.91
N GLN A 181 -19.97 -15.80 8.33
CA GLN A 181 -20.28 -17.02 9.10
C GLN A 181 -19.99 -18.32 8.33
N GLN A 182 -19.91 -18.28 7.00
CA GLN A 182 -19.58 -19.45 6.15
C GLN A 182 -18.08 -19.74 6.10
N LEU A 183 -17.22 -18.77 6.40
CA LEU A 183 -15.78 -18.98 6.48
C LEU A 183 -15.45 -20.00 7.57
N SER A 184 -14.43 -20.83 7.45
CA SER A 184 -14.00 -21.69 8.58
C SER A 184 -13.57 -20.86 9.80
N PRO A 185 -13.70 -21.37 11.04
CA PRO A 185 -13.17 -20.69 12.22
C PRO A 185 -11.69 -20.35 12.04
N GLY A 186 -11.29 -19.12 12.37
CA GLY A 186 -9.91 -18.65 12.24
C GLY A 186 -9.82 -17.13 12.10
N GLU A 187 -8.60 -16.64 11.89
CA GLU A 187 -8.27 -15.21 11.81
C GLU A 187 -9.12 -14.46 10.77
N LEU A 188 -9.27 -15.03 9.57
CA LEU A 188 -10.07 -14.42 8.51
C LEU A 188 -11.55 -14.27 8.90
N ARG A 189 -12.12 -15.22 9.63
CA ARG A 189 -13.50 -15.11 10.12
C ARG A 189 -13.60 -14.01 11.18
N ASN A 190 -12.63 -13.94 12.11
CA ASN A 190 -12.62 -12.93 13.17
C ASN A 190 -12.50 -11.49 12.62
N GLN A 191 -11.78 -11.29 11.52
CA GLN A 191 -11.68 -10.00 10.85
C GLN A 191 -12.93 -9.63 10.05
N ALA A 192 -13.81 -10.61 9.79
CA ALA A 192 -14.97 -10.51 8.92
C ALA A 192 -16.31 -10.40 9.67
N THR A 193 -16.29 -10.50 11.00
CA THR A 193 -17.46 -10.46 11.91
C THR A 193 -17.38 -9.27 12.85
#